data_AF-A0A6G1Z5Y1-F1
#
_entry.id   AF-A0A6G1Z5Y1-F1
#
_cell.length_a   1.000
_cell.length_b   1.000
_cell.length_c   1.000
_cell.angle_alpha   90.00
_cell.angle_beta   90.00
_cell.angle_gamma   90.00
#
_symmetry.space_group_name_H-M   'P 1'
#
loop_
_entity.id
_entity.type
_entity.pdbx_description
1 polymer ?
#
loop_
_entity_poly.entity_id
_entity_poly.type
_entity_poly.pdbx_seq_one_letter_code
_entity_poly.pdbx_strand_id
1 'polypeptide(L)'
;RFVLDAGASVPKHTNEVEHEQHVLSGRYVVGIDGEEYEVEAGDSIFIPAGVVHWYRNESDEEGSFLCAVPNGDDEIELVDDE
;
A
#
# COMPACT_ATOMS: atom_id res chain seq x y z
N ARG A 1 4.30 -4.17 10.72
CA ARG A 1 5.28 -3.55 9.79
C ARG A 1 5.30 -4.40 8.54
N PHE A 2 5.19 -3.77 7.39
CA PHE A 2 5.35 -4.39 6.09
C PHE A 2 6.67 -3.95 5.45
N VAL A 3 7.23 -4.81 4.62
CA VAL A 3 8.48 -4.60 3.89
C VAL A 3 8.21 -4.84 2.42
N LEU A 4 8.71 -3.94 1.58
CA LEU A 4 8.72 -4.03 0.12
C LEU A 4 10.18 -4.10 -0.32
N ASP A 5 10.66 -5.29 -0.66
CA ASP A 5 11.99 -5.48 -1.23
C ASP A 5 12.18 -4.63 -2.50
N ALA A 6 13.43 -4.41 -2.91
CA ALA A 6 13.75 -3.78 -4.18
C ALA A 6 13.10 -4.55 -5.34
N GLY A 7 12.37 -3.85 -6.22
CA GLY A 7 11.61 -4.44 -7.32
C GLY A 7 10.31 -5.15 -6.92
N ALA A 8 9.92 -5.14 -5.65
CA ALA A 8 8.68 -5.78 -5.20
C ALA A 8 7.44 -5.06 -5.72
N SER A 9 6.39 -5.83 -5.98
CA SER A 9 5.06 -5.31 -6.26
C SER A 9 4.01 -6.09 -5.49
N VAL A 10 2.95 -5.40 -5.11
CA VAL A 10 1.73 -5.98 -4.55
C VAL A 10 0.63 -5.71 -5.57
N PRO A 11 -0.09 -6.74 -6.04
CA PRO A 11 -1.12 -6.57 -7.07
C PRO A 11 -2.28 -5.69 -6.60
N LYS A 12 -3.14 -5.28 -7.55
CA LYS A 12 -4.39 -4.59 -7.24
C LYS A 12 -5.26 -5.45 -6.35
N HIS A 13 -5.75 -4.86 -5.27
CA HIS A 13 -6.64 -5.50 -4.33
C HIS A 13 -7.51 -4.47 -3.62
N THR A 14 -8.54 -4.97 -2.96
CA THR A 14 -9.36 -4.23 -1.99
C THR A 14 -9.21 -4.87 -0.60
N ASN A 15 -9.47 -4.07 0.43
CA ASN A 15 -9.67 -4.53 1.80
C ASN A 15 -11.07 -4.09 2.26
N GLU A 16 -11.71 -4.84 3.14
CA GLU A 16 -13.02 -4.48 3.69
C GLU A 16 -12.93 -3.29 4.66
N VAL A 17 -11.77 -3.08 5.27
CA VAL A 17 -11.49 -1.95 6.18
C VAL A 17 -10.55 -0.92 5.58
N GLU A 18 -10.54 0.28 6.14
CA GLU A 18 -9.57 1.32 5.77
C GLU A 18 -8.16 1.04 6.29
N HIS A 19 -7.15 1.56 5.57
CA HIS A 19 -5.75 1.47 5.96
C HIS A 19 -5.14 2.86 6.12
N GLU A 20 -4.55 3.12 7.27
CA GLU A 20 -3.68 4.27 7.51
C GLU A 20 -2.23 3.80 7.51
N GLN A 21 -1.45 4.27 6.55
CA GLN A 21 -0.06 3.88 6.39
C GLN A 21 0.88 5.01 6.77
N HIS A 22 1.95 4.67 7.46
CA HIS A 22 3.05 5.58 7.75
C HIS A 22 4.35 4.98 7.24
N VAL A 23 5.00 5.68 6.32
CA VAL A 23 6.22 5.21 5.66
C VAL A 23 7.40 5.37 6.60
N LEU A 24 8.10 4.26 6.87
CA LEU A 24 9.25 4.22 7.76
C LEU A 24 10.58 4.42 7.03
N SER A 25 10.69 3.88 5.80
CA SER A 25 11.93 3.89 5.03
C SER A 25 11.68 3.67 3.54
N GLY A 26 12.66 4.07 2.73
CA GLY A 26 12.65 3.89 1.28
C GLY A 26 11.67 4.80 0.57
N ARG A 27 11.48 4.53 -0.72
CA ARG A 27 10.53 5.23 -1.60
C ARG A 27 9.87 4.25 -2.54
N TYR A 28 8.56 4.37 -2.71
CA TYR A 28 7.78 3.49 -3.58
C TYR A 28 6.51 4.21 -4.06
N VAL A 29 5.85 3.63 -5.06
CA VAL A 29 4.57 4.11 -5.57
C VAL A 29 3.44 3.33 -4.93
N VAL A 30 2.40 4.03 -4.52
CA VAL A 30 1.10 3.47 -4.12
C VAL A 30 0.05 3.96 -5.11
N GLY A 31 -0.66 3.04 -5.74
CA GLY A 31 -1.86 3.38 -6.51
C GLY A 31 -3.09 3.29 -5.63
N ILE A 32 -3.97 4.29 -5.64
CA ILE A 32 -5.22 4.34 -4.87
C ILE A 32 -6.29 4.97 -5.77
N ASP A 33 -7.40 4.25 -5.98
CA ASP A 33 -8.54 4.74 -6.79
C ASP A 33 -8.17 5.27 -8.19
N GLY A 34 -7.16 4.65 -8.81
CA GLY A 34 -6.67 5.04 -10.14
C GLY A 34 -5.69 6.23 -10.16
N GLU A 35 -5.37 6.81 -9.00
CA GLU A 35 -4.31 7.82 -8.84
C GLU A 35 -3.03 7.17 -8.29
N GLU A 36 -1.87 7.67 -8.71
CA GLU A 36 -0.57 7.22 -8.23
C GLU A 36 0.08 8.26 -7.32
N TYR A 37 0.65 7.78 -6.22
CA TYR A 37 1.36 8.59 -5.23
C TYR A 37 2.76 8.00 -5.01
N GLU A 38 3.80 8.80 -5.25
CA GLU A 38 5.15 8.49 -4.80
C GLU A 38 5.26 8.90 -3.32
N VAL A 39 5.69 7.98 -2.46
CA VAL A 39 5.84 8.22 -1.03
C VAL A 39 7.23 7.89 -0.54
N GLU A 40 7.70 8.63 0.46
CA GLU A 40 8.98 8.45 1.13
C GLU A 40 8.85 8.46 2.65
N ALA A 41 9.95 8.18 3.36
CA ALA A 41 9.97 8.09 4.81
C ALA A 41 9.41 9.36 5.48
N GLY A 42 8.44 9.18 6.38
CA GLY A 42 7.72 10.25 7.06
C GLY A 42 6.35 10.58 6.47
N ASP A 43 6.08 10.17 5.22
CA ASP A 43 4.77 10.33 4.61
C ASP A 43 3.72 9.45 5.27
N SER A 44 2.46 9.89 5.16
CA SER A 44 1.32 9.10 5.60
C SER A 44 0.25 9.08 4.50
N ILE A 45 -0.31 7.91 4.27
CA ILE A 45 -1.34 7.66 3.28
C ILE A 45 -2.58 7.07 3.95
N PHE A 46 -3.74 7.51 3.47
CA PHE A 46 -5.03 6.92 3.84
C PHE A 46 -5.61 6.21 2.63
N ILE A 47 -5.97 4.94 2.80
CA ILE A 47 -6.61 4.10 1.79
C ILE A 47 -8.01 3.79 2.32
N PRO A 48 -9.09 4.33 1.70
CA PRO A 48 -10.44 4.05 2.16
C PRO A 48 -10.81 2.57 1.98
N ALA A 49 -11.70 2.07 2.84
CA ALA A 49 -12.29 0.74 2.72
C ALA A 49 -12.91 0.51 1.32
N GLY A 50 -12.69 -0.68 0.76
CA GLY A 50 -13.21 -1.09 -0.54
C GLY A 50 -12.58 -0.41 -1.76
N VAL A 51 -11.61 0.49 -1.57
CA VAL A 51 -10.92 1.16 -2.68
C VAL A 51 -9.79 0.28 -3.20
N VAL A 52 -9.72 0.16 -4.53
CA VAL A 52 -8.65 -0.59 -5.18
C VAL A 52 -7.33 0.13 -4.96
N HIS A 53 -6.34 -0.62 -4.47
CA HIS A 53 -4.99 -0.12 -4.27
C HIS A 53 -3.92 -1.18 -4.57
N TRP A 54 -2.70 -0.72 -4.78
CA TRP A 54 -1.54 -1.55 -5.11
C TRP A 54 -0.23 -0.83 -4.76
N TYR A 55 0.88 -1.57 -4.77
CA TYR A 55 2.20 -1.06 -4.42
C TYR A 55 3.25 -1.46 -5.44
N ARG A 56 4.19 -0.57 -5.76
CA ARG A 56 5.42 -0.90 -6.49
C ARG A 56 6.63 -0.20 -5.88
N ASN A 57 7.61 -0.98 -5.47
CA ASN A 57 8.93 -0.48 -5.16
C ASN A 57 9.85 -0.66 -6.38
N GLU A 58 9.93 0.36 -7.22
CA GLU A 58 10.81 0.36 -8.40
C GLU A 58 12.24 0.82 -8.08
N SER A 59 12.55 1.05 -6.80
CA SER A 59 13.89 1.42 -6.36
C SER A 59 14.80 0.20 -6.15
N ASP A 60 16.10 0.47 -6.04
CA ASP A 60 17.12 -0.52 -5.68
C ASP A 60 17.27 -0.72 -4.15
N GLU A 61 16.38 -0.11 -3.35
CA GLU A 61 16.43 -0.12 -1.88
C GLU A 61 15.13 -0.66 -1.26
N GLU A 62 15.19 -1.15 -0.02
CA GLU A 62 14.01 -1.64 0.71
C GLU A 62 13.10 -0.48 1.15
N GLY A 63 11.81 -0.58 0.80
CA GLY A 63 10.73 0.23 1.35
C GLY A 63 10.10 -0.44 2.57
N SER A 64 9.66 0.34 3.56
CA SER A 64 8.85 -0.23 4.65
C SER A 64 7.86 0.76 5.23
N PHE A 65 6.75 0.24 5.77
CA PHE A 65 5.69 1.03 6.39
C PHE A 65 5.05 0.32 7.58
N LEU A 66 4.43 1.11 8.45
CA LEU A 66 3.43 0.64 9.40
C LEU A 66 2.05 0.83 8.78
N CYS A 67 1.18 -0.15 8.97
CA CYS A 67 -0.22 -0.05 8.62
C CYS A 67 -1.01 -0.14 9.92
N ALA A 68 -1.80 0.89 10.19
CA ALA A 68 -2.85 0.87 11.20
C ALA A 68 -4.18 0.58 10.49
N VAL A 69 -4.97 -0.30 11.08
CA VAL A 69 -6.31 -0.69 10.61
C VAL A 69 -7.26 -0.70 11.81
N PRO A 70 -8.57 -0.56 11.59
CA PRO A 70 -9.57 -0.79 12.62
C PRO A 70 -9.46 -2.18 13.24
N ASN A 71 -9.90 -2.30 14.49
CA ASN A 71 -10.04 -3.60 15.15
C ASN A 71 -11.37 -4.26 14.73
N GLY A 72 -11.41 -4.77 13.50
CA GLY A 72 -12.53 -5.48 12.88
C GLY A 72 -12.05 -6.63 12.00
N ASP A 73 -13.00 -7.40 11.48
CA ASP A 73 -12.71 -8.40 10.45
C ASP A 73 -12.35 -7.68 9.14
N ASP A 74 -11.37 -8.22 8.43
CA ASP A 74 -10.88 -7.67 7.16
C ASP A 74 -10.60 -8.82 6.19
N GLU A 75 -11.00 -8.63 4.94
CA GLU A 75 -10.81 -9.59 3.85
C GLU A 75 -10.14 -8.92 2.65
N ILE A 76 -9.07 -9.55 2.15
CA ILE A 76 -8.38 -9.11 0.94
C ILE A 76 -9.01 -9.80 -0.26
N GLU A 77 -9.46 -9.01 -1.24
CA GLU A 77 -9.85 -9.51 -2.55
C GLU A 77 -8.89 -8.99 -3.63
N LEU A 78 -8.33 -9.91 -4.42
CA LEU A 78 -7.51 -9.55 -5.57
C LEU A 78 -8.41 -9.08 -6.72
N VAL A 79 -7.99 -8.01 -7.40
CA VAL A 79 -8.67 -7.51 -8.59
C VAL A 79 -7.92 -8.01 -9.81
N ASP A 80 -8.59 -8.78 -10.66
CA ASP A 80 -8.03 -9.24 -11.93
C ASP A 80 -7.74 -8.04 -12.86
N ASP A 81 -6.57 -8.04 -13.51
CA ASP A 81 -6.28 -7.12 -14.62
C ASP A 81 -6.95 -7.69 -15.90
N GLU A 82 -8.14 -7.20 -16.24
CA GLU A 82 -8.80 -7.46 -17.54
C GLU A 82 -8.06 -6.79 -18.73
#